data_AF-A0A3N2NVS5-F1
#
_entry.id   AF-A0A3N2NVS5-F1
#
_cell.length_a   1.000
_cell.length_b   1.000
_cell.length_c   1.000
_cell.angle_alpha   90.00
_cell.angle_beta   90.00
_cell.angle_gamma   90.00
#
_symmetry.space_group_name_H-M   'P 1'
#
loop_
_entity.id
_entity.type
_entity.pdbx_description
1 polymer ?
#
loop_
_entity_poly.entity_id
_entity_poly.type
_entity_poly.pdbx_seq_one_letter_code
_entity_poly.pdbx_strand_id
1 'polypeptide(L)'
;MTQTHEDPIQSAHEWLEEAARHLHLDPKEATALIREILDLTKDVAHNRSRPAAPLTAFLVGLASSDVDEARSNIAALKQVLQ
;
A
#
# COMPACT_ATOMS: atom_id res chain seq x y z
N MET A 1 8.69 -0.96 -32.39
CA MET A 1 7.74 -1.41 -31.35
C MET A 1 7.75 -0.34 -30.29
N THR A 2 6.68 0.45 -30.19
CA THR A 2 6.59 1.55 -29.23
C THR A 2 6.43 0.93 -27.85
N GLN A 3 7.44 1.04 -27.00
CA GLN A 3 7.31 0.68 -25.59
C GLN A 3 6.40 1.72 -24.95
N THR A 4 5.11 1.40 -24.83
CA THR A 4 4.18 2.18 -24.01
C THR A 4 4.73 2.14 -22.59
N HIS A 5 5.23 3.26 -22.07
CA HIS A 5 5.54 3.37 -20.65
C HIS A 5 4.19 3.35 -19.91
N GLU A 6 3.79 2.17 -19.44
CA GLU A 6 2.65 2.04 -18.52
C GLU A 6 2.95 2.82 -17.24
N ASP A 7 1.97 3.59 -16.77
CA ASP A 7 2.07 4.29 -15.48
C ASP A 7 2.25 3.22 -14.38
N PRO A 8 3.35 3.22 -13.61
CA PRO A 8 3.59 2.22 -12.57
C PRO A 8 2.47 2.14 -11.52
N ILE A 9 1.75 3.24 -11.29
CA ILE A 9 0.60 3.25 -10.37
C ILE A 9 -0.59 2.52 -11.00
N GLN A 10 -0.80 2.70 -12.30
CA GLN A 10 -1.88 2.02 -13.02
C GLN A 10 -1.65 0.51 -13.04
N SER A 11 -0.44 0.05 -13.37
CA SER A 11 -0.11 -1.38 -13.38
C SER A 11 -0.18 -2.00 -11.97
N ALA A 12 0.22 -1.26 -10.94
CA ALA A 12 0.02 -1.69 -9.55
C ALA A 12 -1.46 -1.80 -9.18
N HIS A 13 -2.29 -0.86 -9.60
CA HIS A 13 -3.73 -0.89 -9.37
C HIS A 13 -4.39 -2.10 -10.03
N GLU A 14 -4.11 -2.33 -11.31
CA GLU A 14 -4.63 -3.47 -12.07
C GLU A 14 -4.23 -4.80 -11.44
N TRP A 15 -2.96 -4.94 -11.04
CA TRP A 15 -2.49 -6.13 -10.33
C TRP A 15 -3.16 -6.30 -8.96
N LEU A 16 -3.34 -5.23 -8.18
CA LEU A 16 -3.98 -5.31 -6.86
C LEU A 16 -5.44 -5.77 -6.98
N GLU A 17 -6.18 -5.29 -7.98
CA GLU A 17 -7.52 -5.78 -8.22
C GLU A 17 -7.55 -7.27 -8.58
N GLU A 18 -6.62 -7.73 -9.41
CA GLU A 18 -6.51 -9.15 -9.77
C GLU A 18 -6.17 -10.02 -8.57
N ALA A 19 -5.16 -9.63 -7.80
CA ALA A 19 -4.76 -10.31 -6.58
C ALA A 19 -5.90 -10.34 -5.54
N ALA A 20 -6.65 -9.24 -5.39
CA ALA A 20 -7.81 -9.18 -4.51
C ALA A 20 -8.88 -10.21 -4.89
N ARG A 21 -9.16 -10.36 -6.19
CA ARG A 21 -10.10 -11.38 -6.68
C ARG A 21 -9.64 -12.80 -6.35
N HIS A 22 -8.35 -13.09 -6.48
CA HIS A 22 -7.78 -14.40 -6.12
C HIS A 22 -7.84 -14.70 -4.62
N LEU A 23 -7.83 -13.66 -3.78
CA LEU A 23 -7.92 -13.76 -2.33
C LEU A 23 -9.35 -13.58 -1.80
N HIS A 24 -10.35 -13.47 -2.68
CA HIS A 24 -11.76 -13.23 -2.33
C HIS A 24 -12.01 -11.94 -1.52
N LEU A 25 -11.25 -10.89 -1.82
CA LEU A 25 -11.40 -9.54 -1.25
C LEU A 25 -12.19 -8.64 -2.21
N ASP A 26 -12.85 -7.59 -1.68
CA ASP A 26 -13.45 -6.54 -2.53
C ASP A 26 -12.31 -5.74 -3.21
N PRO A 27 -12.24 -5.73 -4.56
CA PRO A 27 -11.23 -4.95 -5.27
C PRO A 27 -11.25 -3.46 -4.91
N LYS A 28 -12.41 -2.89 -4.56
CA LYS A 28 -12.52 -1.48 -4.16
C LYS A 28 -11.83 -1.20 -2.84
N GLU A 29 -11.96 -2.10 -1.87
CA GLU A 29 -11.27 -1.98 -0.59
C GLU A 29 -9.77 -2.22 -0.76
N ALA A 30 -9.40 -3.22 -1.56
CA ALA A 30 -8.00 -3.55 -1.84
C ALA A 30 -7.22 -2.39 -2.49
N THR A 31 -7.86 -1.57 -3.33
CA THR A 31 -7.23 -0.43 -3.99
C THR A 31 -7.41 0.90 -3.26
N ALA A 32 -8.21 0.94 -2.18
CA ALA A 32 -8.60 2.18 -1.49
C ALA A 32 -7.44 2.97 -0.84
N LEU A 33 -6.31 2.29 -0.56
CA LEU A 33 -5.18 2.87 0.18
C LEU A 33 -3.86 2.84 -0.60
N ILE A 34 -3.90 2.65 -1.93
CA ILE A 34 -2.68 2.55 -2.76
C ILE A 34 -1.74 3.74 -2.53
N ARG A 35 -2.27 4.98 -2.60
CA ARG A 35 -1.43 6.18 -2.47
C ARG A 35 -0.85 6.30 -1.07
N GLU A 36 -1.66 6.08 -0.05
CA GLU A 36 -1.29 6.20 1.35
C GLU A 36 -0.23 5.18 1.77
N ILE A 37 -0.34 3.93 1.30
CA ILE A 37 0.64 2.87 1.52
C ILE A 37 1.93 3.18 0.75
N LEU A 38 1.86 3.61 -0.51
CA LEU A 38 3.06 3.97 -1.28
C LEU A 38 3.81 5.16 -0.66
N ASP A 39 3.09 6.15 -0.15
CA ASP A 39 3.70 7.26 0.59
C ASP A 39 4.34 6.78 1.91
N LEU A 40 3.64 5.96 2.70
CA LEU A 40 4.18 5.41 3.94
C LEU A 40 5.46 4.58 3.69
N THR A 41 5.41 3.70 2.70
CA THR A 41 6.55 2.83 2.35
C THR A 41 7.73 3.63 1.83
N LYS A 42 7.49 4.70 1.07
CA LYS A 42 8.52 5.68 0.67
C LYS A 42 9.18 6.32 1.90
N ASP A 43 8.41 6.83 2.84
CA ASP A 43 8.94 7.48 4.05
C ASP A 43 9.74 6.51 4.92
N VAL A 44 9.24 5.29 5.12
CA VAL A 44 9.94 4.23 5.86
C VAL A 44 11.24 3.82 5.17
N ALA A 45 11.23 3.68 3.85
CA ALA A 45 12.42 3.30 3.07
C ALA A 45 13.54 4.35 3.20
N HIS A 46 13.18 5.63 3.27
CA HIS A 46 14.14 6.73 3.43
C HIS A 46 14.64 6.88 4.87
N ASN A 47 13.76 6.79 5.86
CA ASN A 47 14.08 7.16 7.25
C ASN A 47 14.48 5.97 8.14
N ARG A 48 14.10 4.74 7.79
CA ARG A 48 14.40 3.53 8.58
C ARG A 48 15.29 2.57 7.82
N SER A 49 14.74 1.89 6.81
CA SER A 49 15.48 1.02 5.90
C SER A 49 14.58 0.56 4.76
N ARG A 50 15.17 0.23 3.61
CA ARG A 50 14.43 -0.32 2.46
C ARG A 50 13.66 -1.61 2.80
N PRO A 51 14.22 -2.60 3.55
CA PRO A 51 13.46 -3.78 3.95
C PRO A 51 12.29 -3.49 4.89
N ALA A 52 12.35 -2.42 5.70
CA ALA A 52 11.26 -2.06 6.60
C ALA A 52 9.99 -1.61 5.85
N ALA A 53 10.12 -1.07 4.64
CA ALA A 53 8.97 -0.57 3.87
C ALA A 53 7.87 -1.63 3.63
N PRO A 54 8.14 -2.78 2.98
CA PRO A 54 7.11 -3.82 2.81
C PRO A 54 6.66 -4.45 4.13
N LEU A 55 7.55 -4.56 5.13
CA LEU A 55 7.20 -5.10 6.46
C LEU A 55 6.20 -4.18 7.19
N THR A 56 6.36 -2.86 7.05
CA THR A 56 5.42 -1.89 7.60
C THR A 56 4.06 -1.96 6.90
N ALA A 57 4.01 -2.10 5.57
CA ALA A 57 2.75 -2.26 4.85
C ALA A 57 2.00 -3.53 5.29
N PHE A 58 2.71 -4.65 5.45
CA PHE A 58 2.14 -5.87 6.01
C PHE A 58 1.63 -5.67 7.44
N LEU A 59 2.38 -4.99 8.30
CA LEU A 59 1.98 -4.72 9.68
C LEU A 59 0.71 -3.86 9.77
N VAL A 60 0.56 -2.86 8.91
CA VAL A 60 -0.67 -2.07 8.79
C VAL A 60 -1.86 -2.98 8.49
N GLY A 61 -1.73 -3.85 7.47
CA GLY A 61 -2.79 -4.81 7.14
C GLY A 61 -3.10 -5.76 8.30
N LEU A 62 -2.07 -6.27 8.97
CA LEU A 62 -2.22 -7.17 10.12
C LEU A 62 -2.90 -6.52 11.32
N ALA A 63 -2.69 -5.21 11.53
CA ALA A 63 -3.23 -4.45 12.65
C ALA A 63 -4.62 -3.84 12.39
N SER A 64 -5.25 -4.13 11.25
CA SER A 64 -6.48 -3.48 10.82
C SER A 64 -7.57 -4.49 10.52
N SER A 65 -8.79 -4.18 10.95
CA SER A 65 -9.99 -4.96 10.66
C SER A 65 -10.67 -4.53 9.35
N ASP A 66 -10.44 -3.27 8.96
CA ASP A 66 -11.00 -2.65 7.75
C ASP A 66 -10.09 -1.52 7.21
N VAL A 67 -10.55 -0.89 6.12
CA VAL A 67 -9.83 0.20 5.43
C VAL A 67 -9.71 1.47 6.29
N ASP A 68 -10.69 1.77 7.15
CA ASP A 68 -10.68 2.98 7.97
C ASP A 68 -9.71 2.85 9.15
N GLU A 69 -9.64 1.67 9.75
CA GLU A 69 -8.63 1.32 10.75
C GLU A 69 -7.23 1.30 10.11
N ALA A 70 -7.08 0.73 8.90
CA ALA A 70 -5.82 0.76 8.17
C ALA A 70 -5.36 2.19 7.85
N ARG A 71 -6.28 3.07 7.43
CA ARG A 71 -6.00 4.49 7.23
C ARG A 71 -5.55 5.17 8.51
N SER A 72 -6.19 4.86 9.64
CA SER A 72 -5.82 5.40 10.95
C SER A 72 -4.45 4.93 11.41
N ASN A 73 -4.15 3.64 11.21
CA ASN A 73 -2.83 3.05 11.49
C ASN A 73 -1.72 3.66 10.62
N ILE A 74 -1.98 3.91 9.34
CA ILE A 74 -1.05 4.65 8.45
C ILE A 74 -0.78 6.04 9.01
N ALA A 75 -1.81 6.78 9.43
CA ALA A 75 -1.66 8.11 9.99
C ALA A 75 -0.83 8.11 11.29
N ALA A 76 -1.08 7.15 12.19
CA ALA A 76 -0.31 6.99 13.42
C ALA A 76 1.17 6.68 13.13
N LEU A 77 1.46 5.80 12.17
CA LEU A 77 2.84 5.47 11.78
C LEU A 77 3.55 6.65 11.11
N LYS A 78 2.86 7.47 10.32
CA LYS A 78 3.45 8.70 9.74
C LYS A 78 3.88 9.69 10.82
N GLN A 79 3.16 9.80 11.94
CA GLN A 79 3.53 10.70 13.04
C GLN A 79 4.83 10.30 13.74
N VAL A 80 5.17 9.00 13.80
CA VAL A 80 6.41 8.50 14.44
C VAL A 80 7.61 8.44 13.47
N LEU A 81 7.38 8.75 12.19
CA LEU A 81 8.42 8.86 11.16
C LEU A 81 8.86 10.31 10.92
N GLN A 82 8.10 11.29 11.44
CA GLN A 82 8.53 12.69 11.58
C GLN A 82 9.54 12.82 12.73
#